data_AF-A0A524L164-F1
#
_entry.id   AF-A0A524L164-F1
#
_cell.length_a   1.000
_cell.length_b   1.000
_cell.length_c   1.000
_cell.angle_alpha   90.00
_cell.angle_beta   90.00
_cell.angle_gamma   90.00
#
_symmetry.space_group_name_H-M   'P 1'
#
loop_
_entity.id
_entity.type
_entity.pdbx_description
1 polymer ?
#
loop_
_entity_poly.entity_id
_entity_poly.type
_entity_poly.pdbx_seq_one_letter_code
_entity_poly.pdbx_strand_id
1 'polypeptide(L)' 'FLADYLMTSVNVDSNLAREERNALISLILELDNKLSKKGKKCLVCCGHGSVSVLEGGKLVEHSSSERYLARKSL' A
#
# COMPACT_ATOMS: atom_id res chain seq x y z
N PHE A 1 -3.48 10.57 -14.37
CA PHE A 1 -3.10 9.91 -15.64
C PHE A 1 -1.64 10.13 -16.07
N LEU A 2 -0.77 10.75 -15.25
CA LEU A 2 0.68 10.80 -15.52
C LEU A 2 1.51 9.86 -14.61
N ALA A 3 1.00 9.56 -13.41
CA ALA A 3 1.67 8.73 -12.42
C ALA A 3 1.76 7.25 -12.83
N ASP A 4 0.72 6.69 -13.45
CA ASP A 4 0.75 5.28 -13.90
C ASP A 4 1.80 5.05 -15.00
N TYR A 5 1.93 6.00 -15.93
CA TYR A 5 2.92 5.94 -17.01
C TYR A 5 4.35 6.07 -16.48
N LEU A 6 4.58 7.02 -15.57
CA LEU A 6 5.88 7.19 -14.90
C LEU A 6 6.29 5.94 -14.10
N MET A 7 5.37 5.31 -13.36
CA MET A 7 5.67 4.14 -12.54
C MET A 7 6.04 2.88 -13.35
N THR A 8 5.44 2.68 -14.52
CA THR A 8 5.83 1.57 -15.40
C THR A 8 7.09 1.85 -16.22
N SER A 9 7.43 3.13 -16.44
CA SER A 9 8.62 3.53 -17.20
C SER A 9 9.87 3.81 -16.35
N VAL A 10 9.75 3.85 -15.01
CA VAL A 10 10.88 4.02 -14.07
C VAL A 10 11.37 2.72 -13.44
N ASN A 11 10.59 1.64 -13.50
CA ASN A 11 11.10 0.33 -13.09
C ASN A 11 12.03 -0.19 -14.18
N VAL A 12 13.33 0.09 -14.01
CA VAL A 12 14.41 -0.33 -14.91
C VAL A 12 14.39 -1.85 -15.13
N ASP A 13 13.95 -2.61 -14.12
CA ASP A 13 13.67 -4.04 -14.22
C ASP A 13 12.30 -4.40 -13.60
N SER A 14 11.34 -4.72 -14.46
CA SER A 14 9.98 -5.09 -14.05
C SER A 14 9.89 -6.44 -13.34
N ASN A 15 10.83 -7.36 -13.60
CA ASN A 15 10.87 -8.68 -12.96
C ASN A 15 11.38 -8.53 -11.53
N LEU A 16 12.48 -7.80 -11.35
CA LEU A 16 13.01 -7.49 -10.02
C LEU A 16 11.95 -6.77 -9.15
N ALA A 17 11.27 -5.77 -9.70
CA ALA A 17 10.21 -5.07 -8.99
C ALA A 17 9.03 -5.98 -8.61
N ARG A 18 8.77 -7.05 -9.38
CA ARG A 18 7.75 -8.05 -9.05
C ARG A 18 8.23 -8.96 -7.91
N GLU A 19 9.49 -9.38 -7.93
CA GLU A 19 10.09 -10.19 -6.86
C GLU A 19 10.11 -9.44 -5.53
N GLU A 20 10.55 -8.18 -5.53
CA GLU A 20 10.56 -7.32 -4.34
C GLU A 20 9.15 -7.13 -3.78
N ARG A 21 8.16 -6.91 -4.65
CA ARG A 21 6.75 -6.80 -4.22
C ARG A 21 6.26 -8.08 -3.55
N ASN A 22 6.58 -9.25 -4.09
CA ASN A 22 6.20 -10.53 -3.51
C ASN A 22 6.90 -10.77 -2.15
N ALA A 23 8.18 -10.40 -2.04
CA ALA A 23 8.93 -10.48 -0.78
C ALA A 23 8.33 -9.57 0.30
N LEU A 24 7.96 -8.34 -0.06
CA LEU A 24 7.29 -7.39 0.84
C LEU A 24 5.93 -7.91 1.32
N ILE A 25 5.10 -8.47 0.43
CA ILE A 25 3.82 -9.07 0.82
C ILE A 25 4.03 -10.23 1.80
N SER A 26 5.06 -11.06 1.57
CA SER A 26 5.40 -12.17 2.45
C SER A 26 5.81 -11.67 3.85
N LEU A 27 6.57 -10.59 3.93
CA LEU A 27 6.95 -9.95 5.19
C LEU A 27 5.74 -9.38 5.93
N ILE A 28 4.83 -8.71 5.21
CA ILE A 28 3.58 -8.18 5.78
C ILE A 28 2.72 -9.33 6.33
N LEU A 29 2.59 -10.44 5.59
CA LEU A 29 1.89 -11.65 6.06
C LEU A 29 2.49 -12.20 7.35
N GLU A 30 3.82 -12.29 7.45
CA GLU A 30 4.48 -12.78 8.66
C GLU A 30 4.22 -11.85 9.85
N LEU A 31 4.31 -10.54 9.64
CA LEU A 31 4.05 -9.53 10.68
C LEU A 31 2.59 -9.52 11.11
N ASP A 32 1.66 -9.61 10.16
CA ASP A 32 0.23 -9.67 10.44
C ASP A 32 -0.13 -10.92 11.25
N ASN A 33 0.43 -12.09 10.92
CA ASN A 33 0.27 -13.30 11.72
C ASN A 33 0.83 -13.15 13.15
N LYS A 34 1.95 -12.46 13.33
CA LYS A 34 2.51 -12.17 14.67
C LYS A 34 1.65 -11.19 15.45
N LEU A 35 1.05 -10.21 14.79
CA LEU A 35 0.19 -9.18 15.40
C LEU A 35 -1.22 -9.70 15.69
N SER A 36 -1.75 -10.59 14.86
CA SER A 36 -3.04 -11.26 15.03
C SER A 36 -3.10 -12.05 16.34
N LYS A 37 -2.00 -12.69 16.74
CA LYS A 37 -1.85 -13.32 18.07
C LYS A 37 -2.03 -12.35 19.25
N LYS A 38 -1.90 -11.05 19.00
CA LYS A 38 -2.09 -9.96 19.98
C LYS A 38 -3.37 -9.15 19.72
N GLY A 39 -4.25 -9.62 18.83
CA GLY A 39 -5.49 -8.93 18.44
C GLY A 39 -5.27 -7.63 17.65
N LYS A 40 -4.11 -7.46 17.01
CA LYS A 40 -3.76 -6.26 16.21
C LYS A 40 -3.61 -6.63 14.73
N LYS A 41 -3.90 -5.69 13.82
CA LYS A 41 -3.65 -5.83 12.38
C LYS A 41 -2.39 -5.05 11.96
N CYS A 42 -1.71 -5.53 10.92
CA CYS A 42 -0.59 -4.82 10.31
C CYS A 42 -1.10 -3.68 9.41
N LEU A 43 -0.67 -2.45 9.68
CA LEU A 43 -0.94 -1.28 8.83
C LEU A 43 0.20 -1.09 7.82
N VAL A 44 -0.17 -0.92 6.56
CA VAL A 44 0.74 -0.72 5.44
C VAL A 44 0.55 0.69 4.90
N CYS A 45 1.57 1.53 5.06
CA CYS A 45 1.58 2.90 4.55
C CYS A 45 2.20 2.92 3.15
N CYS A 46 1.38 2.96 2.11
CA CYS A 46 1.84 2.97 0.72
C CYS A 46 2.30 4.37 0.31
N GLY A 47 3.40 4.49 -0.45
CA GLY A 47 3.91 5.79 -0.90
C GLY A 47 2.97 6.55 -1.84
N HIS A 48 2.19 5.83 -2.66
CA HIS A 48 1.25 6.41 -3.63
C HIS A 48 -0.20 5.93 -3.43
N GLY A 49 -0.44 5.12 -2.40
CA GLY A 49 -1.74 4.53 -2.09
C GLY A 49 -2.23 4.97 -0.72
N SER A 50 -3.47 4.63 -0.40
CA SER A 50 -4.03 4.84 0.92
C SER A 50 -3.36 3.93 1.97
N VAL A 51 -3.53 4.30 3.24
CA VAL A 51 -3.17 3.40 4.35
C VAL A 51 -4.02 2.15 4.22
N SER A 52 -3.37 0.99 4.15
CA SER A 52 -4.01 -0.29 3.83
C SER A 52 -3.75 -1.34 4.90
N VAL A 53 -4.63 -2.34 4.99
CA VAL A 53 -4.45 -3.57 5.77
C VAL A 53 -4.45 -4.78 4.83
N LEU A 54 -3.85 -5.88 5.25
CA LEU A 54 -3.86 -7.11 4.47
C LEU A 54 -5.10 -7.96 4.81
N GLU A 55 -5.96 -8.21 3.82
CA GLU A 55 -7.12 -9.09 3.95
C GLU A 55 -7.18 -10.05 2.76
N GLY A 56 -7.29 -11.36 3.02
CA GLY A 56 -7.37 -12.38 1.96
C GLY A 56 -6.18 -12.36 0.99
N GLY A 57 -5.00 -11.94 1.45
CA GLY A 57 -3.79 -11.82 0.62
C GLY A 57 -3.76 -10.58 -0.30
N LYS A 58 -4.69 -9.64 -0.13
CA LYS A 58 -4.71 -8.36 -0.86
C LYS A 58 -4.67 -7.19 0.12
N LEU A 59 -4.06 -6.08 -0.30
CA LEU A 59 -4.11 -4.84 0.45
C LEU A 59 -5.47 -4.16 0.21
N VAL A 60 -6.17 -3.86 1.29
CA VAL A 60 -7.47 -3.18 1.32
C VAL A 60 -7.31 -1.88 2.09
N GLU A 61 -7.94 -0.81 1.61
CA GLU A 61 -7.89 0.50 2.25
C GLU A 61 -8.44 0.43 3.69
N HIS A 62 -7.64 0.87 4.66
CA HIS A 62 -8.00 0.91 6.08
C HIS A 62 -8.82 2.15 6.43
N SER A 63 -8.53 3.28 5.79
CA SER A 63 -9.18 4.56 6.04
C SER A 63 -9.45 5.27 4.72
N SER A 64 -10.66 5.79 4.54
CA SER A 64 -11.03 6.57 3.36
C SER A 64 -10.14 7.80 3.21
N SER A 65 -9.62 8.01 2.02
CA SER A 65 -8.88 9.21 1.67
C SER A 65 -9.84 10.41 1.51
N GLU A 66 -9.69 11.43 2.36
CA GLU A 66 -10.44 12.68 2.21
C GLU A 66 -9.67 13.71 1.39
N ARG A 67 -10.36 14.37 0.46
CA ARG A 67 -9.76 15.45 -0.33
C ARG A 67 -9.97 16.77 0.39
N TYR A 68 -8.88 17.35 0.89
CA TYR A 68 -8.93 18.69 1.44
C TYR A 68 -9.29 19.71 0.35
N LEU A 69 -10.41 20.41 0.55
CA LEU A 69 -10.79 21.57 -0.24
C LEU A 69 -10.48 22.81 0.58
N ALA A 70 -9.40 23.52 0.23
CA ALA A 70 -9.12 24.82 0.80
C ALA A 70 -10.35 25.73 0.56
N ARG A 71 -10.89 26.34 1.63
CA ARG A 71 -12.03 27.26 1.51
C ARG A 71 -11.71 28.31 0.45
N LYS A 72 -12.57 28.44 -0.58
CA LYS A 72 -12.57 29.63 -1.43
C LYS A 72 -12.81 30.83 -0.53
N SER A 73 -11.86 31.75 -0.49
CA SER A 73 -12.06 33.10 0.01
C SER A 73 -13.22 33.73 -0.77
N LEU A 74 -14.30 34.07 -0.07
CA LEU A 74 -15.39 34.91 -0.57
C LEU A 74 -14.88 36.34 -0.79
#